data_AF-A0A940RE57-F1
#
_entry.id   AF-A0A940RE57-F1
#
_cell.length_a   1.000
_cell.length_b   1.000
_cell.length_c   1.000
_cell.angle_alpha   90.00
_cell.angle_beta   90.00
_cell.angle_gamma   90.00
#
_symmetry.space_group_name_H-M   'P 1'
#
loop_
_entity.id
_entity.type
_entity.pdbx_description
1 polymer ?
#
loop_
_entity_poly.entity_id
_entity_poly.type
_entity_poly.pdbx_seq_one_letter_code
_entity_poly.pdbx_strand_id
1 'polypeptide(L)'
;MNNSERNISLVGKSGREYYGKMYDKNSNSSLSGQAIVCLSNTRWEDNHWQHNIRDIYNDSSAHAIQHFNERDDISHLILIPADSLEPKGIDVIDDLRRQYIHK
;
A
#
# COMPACT_ATOMS: atom_id res chain seq x y z
N MET A 1 -1.57 -19.19 -14.05
CA MET A 1 -0.65 -18.28 -13.32
C MET A 1 -1.38 -16.96 -13.15
N ASN A 2 -2.01 -16.73 -11.99
CA ASN A 2 -2.70 -15.46 -11.72
C ASN A 2 -1.68 -14.51 -11.09
N ASN A 3 -1.04 -13.69 -11.91
CA ASN A 3 -0.23 -12.58 -11.44
C ASN A 3 -1.17 -11.47 -10.95
N SER A 4 -1.61 -11.58 -9.70
CA SER A 4 -2.48 -10.62 -9.04
C SER A 4 -1.72 -9.40 -8.49
N GLU A 5 -0.68 -8.97 -9.19
CA GLU A 5 0.09 -7.76 -8.88
C GLU A 5 -0.33 -6.65 -9.83
N ARG A 6 -0.65 -5.47 -9.29
CA ARG A 6 -1.09 -4.31 -10.09
C ARG A 6 -0.33 -3.06 -9.68
N ASN A 7 0.17 -2.31 -10.65
CA ASN A 7 0.77 -1.00 -10.40
C ASN A 7 -0.30 -0.01 -9.93
N ILE A 8 0.05 0.82 -8.96
CA ILE A 8 -0.85 1.80 -8.34
C ILE A 8 -0.07 3.03 -7.87
N SER A 9 -0.73 4.18 -7.83
CA SER A 9 -0.24 5.36 -7.12
C SER A 9 -1.21 5.74 -6.00
N LEU A 10 -0.66 6.09 -4.84
CA LEU A 10 -1.40 6.73 -3.76
C LEU A 10 -0.99 8.20 -3.70
N VAL A 11 -1.97 9.08 -3.53
CA VAL A 11 -1.73 10.53 -3.39
C VAL A 11 -1.73 10.83 -1.90
N GLY A 12 -0.67 11.43 -1.37
CA GLY A 12 -0.63 11.86 0.04
C GLY A 12 -1.33 13.20 0.26
N LYS A 13 -1.42 13.64 1.52
CA LYS A 13 -2.12 14.88 1.89
C LYS A 13 -1.45 16.12 1.28
N SER A 14 -0.14 16.05 1.08
CA SER A 14 0.66 17.05 0.38
C SER A 14 0.33 17.20 -1.12
N GLY A 15 -0.42 16.26 -1.70
CA GLY A 15 -0.65 16.16 -3.15
C GLY A 15 0.45 15.39 -3.90
N ARG A 16 1.46 14.87 -3.19
CA ARG A 16 2.52 14.05 -3.78
C ARG A 16 2.01 12.64 -4.11
N GLU A 17 2.40 12.13 -5.27
CA GLU A 17 2.17 10.74 -5.66
C GLU A 17 3.27 9.81 -5.14
N TYR A 18 2.85 8.66 -4.62
CA TYR A 18 3.70 7.57 -4.16
C TYR A 18 3.35 6.30 -4.95
N TYR A 19 4.31 5.82 -5.74
CA TYR A 19 4.11 4.66 -6.61
C TYR A 19 4.37 3.37 -5.86
N GLY A 20 3.47 2.41 -6.04
CA GLY A 20 3.54 1.11 -5.39
C GLY A 20 2.89 0.02 -6.22
N LYS A 21 2.74 -1.13 -5.56
CA LYS A 21 2.11 -2.33 -6.13
C LYS A 21 1.04 -2.83 -5.19
N MET A 22 -0.14 -3.14 -5.74
CA MET A 22 -1.26 -3.74 -5.05
C MET A 22 -1.25 -5.25 -5.27
N TYR A 23 -1.53 -5.99 -4.21
CA TYR A 23 -1.53 -7.44 -4.14
C TYR A 23 -2.87 -7.94 -3.60
N ASP A 24 -3.42 -8.95 -4.27
CA ASP A 24 -4.55 -9.72 -3.76
C ASP A 24 -4.09 -10.81 -2.80
N LYS A 25 -5.01 -11.46 -2.10
CA LYS A 25 -4.72 -12.63 -1.25
C LYS A 25 -3.99 -13.73 -2.01
N ASN A 26 -3.07 -14.41 -1.31
CA ASN A 26 -2.23 -15.48 -1.86
C ASN A 26 -1.29 -15.02 -2.99
N SER A 27 -1.08 -13.71 -3.15
CA SER A 27 -0.07 -13.18 -4.07
C SER A 27 1.32 -13.31 -3.46
N ASN A 28 2.30 -13.60 -4.32
CA ASN A 28 3.70 -13.43 -3.99
C ASN A 28 4.14 -12.03 -4.42
N SER A 29 4.93 -11.36 -3.59
CA SER A 29 5.51 -10.06 -3.96
C SER A 29 6.75 -10.23 -4.81
N SER A 30 6.86 -9.40 -5.84
CA SER A 30 8.12 -9.20 -6.58
C SER A 30 9.05 -8.20 -5.90
N LEU A 31 8.57 -7.44 -4.90
CA LEU A 31 9.37 -6.50 -4.12
C LEU A 31 10.14 -7.23 -3.02
N SER A 32 11.44 -6.94 -2.93
CA SER A 32 12.31 -7.30 -1.82
C SER A 32 12.69 -6.04 -1.02
N GLY A 33 12.98 -6.22 0.27
CA GLY A 33 13.43 -5.13 1.14
C GLY A 33 12.32 -4.44 1.93
N GLN A 34 12.62 -3.21 2.38
CA GLN A 34 11.70 -2.39 3.17
C GLN A 34 10.68 -1.69 2.27
N ALA A 35 9.44 -1.59 2.75
CA ALA A 35 8.36 -0.93 2.03
C ALA A 35 7.42 -0.25 3.03
N ILE A 36 6.79 0.84 2.57
CA ILE A 36 5.60 1.35 3.23
C ILE A 36 4.44 0.43 2.86
N VAL A 37 3.86 -0.16 3.88
CA VAL A 37 2.77 -1.10 3.83
C VAL A 37 1.47 -0.34 4.04
N CYS A 38 0.52 -0.48 3.12
CA CYS A 38 -0.84 0.01 3.30
C CYS A 38 -1.82 -1.17 3.21
N LEU A 39 -2.54 -1.46 4.30
CA LEU A 39 -3.60 -2.46 4.32
C LEU A 39 -4.90 -1.82 3.88
N SER A 40 -5.53 -2.32 2.82
CA SER A 40 -6.67 -1.65 2.18
C SER A 40 -7.84 -2.59 1.89
N ASN A 41 -9.04 -2.03 2.00
CA ASN A 41 -10.26 -2.60 1.45
C ASN A 41 -10.64 -1.92 0.14
N THR A 42 -9.80 -2.13 -0.86
CA THR A 42 -9.92 -1.52 -2.18
C THR A 42 -11.12 -2.08 -2.95
N ARG A 43 -11.87 -1.21 -3.63
CA ARG A 43 -12.99 -1.57 -4.52
C ARG A 43 -12.93 -0.77 -5.82
N TRP A 44 -13.42 -1.35 -6.90
CA TRP A 44 -13.61 -0.62 -8.16
C TRP A 44 -15.03 -0.04 -8.17
N GLU A 45 -15.14 1.28 -8.17
CA GLU A 45 -16.41 2.01 -8.10
C GLU A 45 -16.28 3.32 -8.91
N ASP A 46 -17.34 3.72 -9.62
CA ASP A 46 -17.36 4.95 -10.44
C ASP A 46 -16.21 5.08 -11.48
N ASN A 47 -15.76 3.95 -12.04
CA ASN A 47 -14.62 3.87 -12.98
C ASN A 47 -13.27 4.27 -12.39
N HIS A 48 -13.11 4.25 -11.06
CA HIS A 48 -11.82 4.38 -10.40
C HIS A 48 -11.66 3.38 -9.25
N TRP A 49 -10.41 3.15 -8.85
CA TRP A 49 -10.14 2.40 -7.63
C TRP A 49 -10.35 3.29 -6.41
N GLN A 50 -11.23 2.85 -5.51
CA GLN A 50 -11.42 3.48 -4.21
C GLN A 50 -10.64 2.69 -3.16
N HIS A 51 -9.64 3.34 -2.57
CA HIS A 51 -8.79 2.75 -1.54
C HIS A 51 -9.28 3.12 -0.15
N ASN A 52 -9.91 2.17 0.54
CA ASN A 52 -10.22 2.31 1.95
C ASN A 52 -9.05 1.77 2.78
N ILE A 53 -8.03 2.61 2.98
CA ILE A 53 -6.82 2.24 3.71
C ILE A 53 -7.12 2.21 5.21
N ARG A 54 -6.83 1.06 5.83
CA ARG A 54 -7.09 0.79 7.25
C ARG A 54 -5.87 1.03 8.12
N ASP A 55 -4.69 0.74 7.60
CA ASP A 55 -3.44 0.92 8.33
C ASP A 55 -2.30 1.21 7.36
N ILE A 56 -1.31 1.96 7.85
CA ILE A 56 -0.10 2.36 7.11
C ILE A 56 1.10 2.26 8.05
N TYR A 57 2.12 1.51 7.70
CA TYR A 57 3.34 1.33 8.50
C TYR A 57 4.55 0.97 7.62
N ASN A 58 5.76 0.93 8.20
CA ASN A 58 6.96 0.45 7.52
C ASN A 58 7.26 -0.98 7.93
N ASP A 59 7.55 -1.85 6.97
CA ASP A 59 7.98 -3.22 7.24
C ASP A 59 8.74 -3.81 6.04
N SER A 60 9.33 -4.98 6.24
CA SER A 60 9.78 -5.81 5.12
C SER A 60 8.59 -6.30 4.29
N SER A 61 8.74 -6.29 2.97
CA SER A 61 7.71 -6.77 2.04
C SER A 61 7.27 -8.21 2.35
N ALA A 62 8.21 -9.08 2.70
CA ALA A 62 7.93 -10.49 3.03
C ALA A 62 7.06 -10.63 4.28
N HIS A 63 7.41 -9.93 5.37
CA HIS A 63 6.62 -9.97 6.60
C HIS A 63 5.24 -9.33 6.40
N ALA A 64 5.16 -8.23 5.66
CA ALA A 64 3.90 -7.57 5.34
C ALA A 64 2.92 -8.48 4.58
N ILE A 65 3.40 -9.29 3.63
CA ILE A 65 2.56 -10.26 2.90
C ILE A 65 2.07 -11.37 3.81
N GLN A 66 2.95 -11.90 4.67
CA GLN A 66 2.57 -12.93 5.63
C GLN A 66 1.46 -12.38 6.54
N HIS A 67 1.70 -11.22 7.15
CA HIS A 67 0.71 -10.55 8.01
C HIS A 67 -0.60 -10.25 7.26
N PHE A 68 -0.51 -9.77 6.03
CA PHE A 68 -1.67 -9.54 5.19
C PHE A 68 -2.46 -10.83 4.94
N ASN A 69 -1.80 -11.95 4.62
CA ASN A 69 -2.50 -13.21 4.36
C ASN A 69 -3.23 -13.75 5.59
N GLU A 70 -2.76 -13.44 6.80
CA GLU A 70 -3.40 -13.82 8.08
C GLU A 70 -4.63 -12.96 8.44
N ARG A 71 -4.85 -11.82 7.76
CA ARG A 71 -5.90 -10.84 8.07
C ARG A 71 -7.16 -11.03 7.23
N ASP A 72 -8.19 -11.69 7.75
CA ASP A 72 -9.46 -11.91 7.00
C ASP A 72 -10.26 -10.62 6.72
N ASP A 73 -10.03 -9.56 7.50
CA ASP A 73 -10.73 -8.27 7.42
C ASP A 73 -10.16 -7.32 6.34
N ILE A 74 -9.02 -7.67 5.72
CA ILE A 74 -8.33 -6.89 4.69
C ILE A 74 -8.35 -7.66 3.37
N SER A 75 -8.74 -6.98 2.28
CA SER A 75 -8.83 -7.59 0.95
C SER A 75 -7.60 -7.37 0.08
N HIS A 76 -6.88 -6.26 0.27
CA HIS A 76 -5.72 -5.90 -0.56
C HIS A 76 -4.56 -5.37 0.29
N LEU A 77 -3.36 -5.61 -0.19
CA LEU A 77 -2.11 -5.06 0.33
C LEU A 77 -1.51 -4.13 -0.72
N ILE A 78 -1.12 -2.92 -0.34
CA ILE A 78 -0.35 -2.02 -1.21
C ILE A 78 1.03 -1.85 -0.59
N LEU A 79 2.08 -2.08 -1.39
CA LEU A 79 3.47 -1.89 -1.00
C LEU A 79 4.09 -0.77 -1.83
N ILE A 80 4.60 0.26 -1.16
CA ILE A 80 5.38 1.35 -1.75
C ILE A 80 6.86 1.08 -1.42
N PRO A 81 7.74 0.85 -2.41
CA PRO A 81 9.14 0.54 -2.15
C PRO A 81 9.84 1.68 -1.43
N ALA A 82 10.62 1.38 -0.39
CA ALA A 82 11.36 2.42 0.34
C ALA A 82 12.37 3.17 -0.56
N ASP A 83 12.92 2.50 -1.58
CA ASP A 83 13.83 3.11 -2.56
C ASP A 83 13.17 4.19 -3.43
N SER A 84 11.83 4.21 -3.49
CA SER A 84 11.06 5.26 -4.19
C SER A 84 10.86 6.52 -3.33
N LEU A 85 11.26 6.49 -2.06
CA LEU A 85 11.10 7.59 -1.12
C LEU A 85 12.35 8.48 -1.19
N GLU A 86 12.30 9.52 -2.01
CA GLU A 86 13.37 10.54 -2.00
C GLU A 86 13.56 11.11 -0.57
N PRO A 87 14.78 11.54 -0.19
CA PRO A 87 15.10 12.08 1.15
C PRO A 87 14.44 13.43 1.47
N LYS A 88 13.40 13.83 0.73
CA LYS A 88 12.74 15.14 0.81
C LYS A 88 11.78 15.22 2.00
N GLY A 89 12.33 15.23 3.22
CA GLY A 89 11.79 15.84 4.46
C GLY A 89 10.35 15.56 4.92
N ILE A 90 9.54 14.85 4.13
CA ILE A 90 8.15 14.51 4.39
C ILE A 90 8.15 13.04 4.79
N ASP A 91 7.68 12.78 6.00
CA ASP A 91 7.38 11.44 6.45
C ASP A 91 6.20 10.92 5.62
N VAL A 92 6.49 10.02 4.69
CA VAL A 92 5.50 9.48 3.75
C VAL A 92 4.39 8.71 4.49
N ILE A 93 4.70 8.09 5.63
CA ILE A 93 3.68 7.43 6.45
C ILE A 93 2.74 8.48 7.03
N ASP A 94 3.27 9.57 7.59
CA ASP A 94 2.44 10.66 8.11
C ASP A 94 1.59 11.32 7.01
N ASP A 95 2.18 11.58 5.83
CA ASP A 95 1.47 12.22 4.71
C ASP A 95 0.32 11.37 4.17
N LEU A 96 0.55 10.05 4.03
CA LEU A 96 -0.51 9.12 3.62
C LEU A 96 -1.55 8.92 4.73
N ARG A 97 -1.13 8.81 5.99
CA ARG A 97 -2.07 8.68 7.13
C ARG A 97 -3.03 9.86 7.20
N ARG A 98 -2.53 11.10 7.04
CA ARG A 98 -3.37 12.30 7.04
C ARG A 98 -4.36 12.36 5.87
N GLN A 99 -4.09 11.64 4.79
CA GLN A 99 -4.97 11.58 3.63
C GLN A 99 -6.04 10.49 3.74
N TYR A 100 -5.69 9.30 4.25
CA TYR A 100 -6.57 8.15 4.17
C TYR A 100 -7.13 7.71 5.53
N ILE A 101 -6.44 7.99 6.63
CA ILE A 101 -6.85 7.62 7.98
C ILE A 101 -7.33 8.88 8.70
N HIS A 102 -8.57 9.27 8.43
CA HIS A 102 -9.25 10.32 9.18
C HIS A 102 -9.74 9.75 10.52
N LYS A 103 -9.20 10.26 11.63
CA LYS A 103 -9.75 10.05 12.97
C LYS A 103 -10.69 11.19 13.36
#